data_AF-A0A973M788-F1
#
_entry.id   AF-A0A973M788-F1
#
_cell.length_a   1.000
_cell.length_b   1.000
_cell.length_c   1.000
_cell.angle_alpha   90.00
_cell.angle_beta   90.00
_cell.angle_gamma   90.00
#
_symmetry.space_group_name_H-M   'P 1'
#
loop_
_entity.id
_entity.type
_entity.pdbx_description
1 polymer ?
#
loop_
_entity_poly.entity_id
_entity_poly.type
_entity_poly.pdbx_seq_one_letter_code
_entity_poly.pdbx_strand_id
1 'polypeptide(L)'
;MPAPVRPPADQLVHYSFGALLGAIYGAAGNRYSWVRAGFGTAFATAVEIGADEGLVPALALSAPPDQLPLRTHAYGFVSHLVFGAALEGSRRALTSLVAKMDAIPPNSGMRR
;
A
#
# COMPACT_ATOMS: atom_id res chain seq x y z
N MET A 1 -36.14 -10.83 2.80
CA MET A 1 -34.71 -10.96 2.44
C MET A 1 -33.88 -10.34 3.55
N PRO A 2 -32.74 -10.91 3.97
CA PRO A 2 -31.86 -10.26 4.94
C PRO A 2 -31.29 -8.96 4.33
N ALA A 3 -31.08 -7.93 5.15
CA ALA A 3 -30.48 -6.69 4.71
C ALA A 3 -29.02 -6.92 4.25
N PRO A 4 -28.48 -6.11 3.30
CA PRO A 4 -27.10 -6.20 2.89
C PRO A 4 -26.17 -5.96 4.09
N VAL A 5 -25.23 -6.88 4.34
CA VAL A 5 -24.18 -6.69 5.35
C VAL A 5 -23.26 -5.57 4.85
N ARG A 6 -23.26 -4.43 5.52
CA ARG A 6 -22.33 -3.33 5.23
C ARG A 6 -21.00 -3.62 5.90
N PRO A 7 -19.85 -3.42 5.21
CA PRO A 7 -18.57 -3.53 5.87
C PRO A 7 -18.48 -2.52 7.03
N PRO A 8 -17.81 -2.88 8.13
CA PRO A 8 -17.48 -1.93 9.19
C PRO A 8 -16.77 -0.70 8.61
N ALA A 9 -17.10 0.50 9.11
CA ALA A 9 -16.60 1.77 8.56
C ALA A 9 -15.06 1.87 8.64
N ASP A 10 -14.47 1.28 9.69
CA ASP A 10 -13.02 1.16 9.88
C ASP A 10 -12.35 0.39 8.76
N GLN A 11 -12.91 -0.75 8.34
CA GLN A 11 -12.35 -1.54 7.23
C GLN A 11 -12.41 -0.78 5.91
N LEU A 12 -13.53 -0.09 5.64
CA LEU A 12 -13.67 0.70 4.43
C LEU A 12 -12.62 1.80 4.36
N VAL A 13 -12.42 2.54 5.46
CA VAL A 13 -11.40 3.58 5.55
C VAL A 13 -10.00 2.97 5.38
N HIS A 14 -9.71 1.88 6.08
CA HIS A 14 -8.40 1.22 6.04
C HIS A 14 -8.03 0.75 4.63
N TYR A 15 -8.92 0.02 3.96
CA TYR A 15 -8.65 -0.47 2.61
C TYR A 15 -8.60 0.65 1.56
N SER A 16 -9.44 1.69 1.70
CA SER A 16 -9.40 2.84 0.79
C SER A 16 -8.10 3.63 0.94
N PHE A 17 -7.65 3.82 2.18
CA PHE A 17 -6.37 4.46 2.47
C PHE A 17 -5.19 3.65 1.95
N GLY A 18 -5.18 2.33 2.18
CA GLY A 18 -4.16 1.42 1.64
C GLY A 18 -4.12 1.43 0.10
N ALA A 19 -5.27 1.44 -0.57
CA ALA A 19 -5.35 1.54 -2.03
C ALA A 19 -4.78 2.87 -2.56
N LEU A 20 -5.11 3.99 -1.90
CA LEU A 20 -4.54 5.30 -2.22
C LEU A 20 -3.01 5.30 -2.07
N LEU A 21 -2.50 4.78 -0.95
CA LEU A 21 -1.06 4.67 -0.72
C LEU A 21 -0.37 3.77 -1.76
N GLY A 22 -1.01 2.69 -2.20
CA GLY A 22 -0.49 1.85 -3.27
C GLY A 22 -0.38 2.59 -4.61
N ALA A 23 -1.37 3.41 -4.95
CA ALA A 23 -1.30 4.27 -6.14
C ALA A 23 -0.18 5.30 -6.03
N ILE A 24 -0.04 5.96 -4.88
CA ILE A 24 1.05 6.91 -4.60
C ILE A 24 2.41 6.20 -4.71
N TYR A 25 2.56 5.03 -4.10
CA TYR A 25 3.80 4.24 -4.16
C TYR A 25 4.16 3.88 -5.60
N GLY A 26 3.20 3.37 -6.38
CA GLY A 26 3.41 3.01 -7.78
C GLY A 26 3.88 4.20 -8.63
N ALA A 27 3.25 5.37 -8.46
CA ALA A 27 3.61 6.59 -9.17
C ALA A 27 4.97 7.14 -8.73
N ALA A 28 5.21 7.21 -7.43
CA ALA A 28 6.41 7.81 -6.84
C ALA A 28 7.66 6.93 -7.01
N GLY A 29 7.50 5.60 -7.02
CA GLY A 29 8.60 4.63 -7.10
C GLY A 29 9.45 4.74 -8.38
N ASN A 30 8.88 5.31 -9.45
CA ASN A 30 9.62 5.55 -10.70
C ASN A 30 10.51 6.81 -10.62
N ARG A 31 10.19 7.75 -9.73
CA ARG A 31 10.87 9.05 -9.63
C ARG A 31 11.82 9.15 -8.44
N TYR A 32 11.49 8.48 -7.35
CA TYR A 32 12.21 8.62 -6.08
C TYR A 32 12.75 7.26 -5.62
N SER A 33 14.07 7.11 -5.64
CA SER A 33 14.74 5.85 -5.26
C SER A 33 14.48 5.44 -3.81
N TRP A 34 14.33 6.41 -2.90
CA TRP A 34 14.04 6.17 -1.49
C TRP A 34 12.70 5.44 -1.27
N VAL A 35 11.70 5.68 -2.12
CA VAL A 35 10.39 5.02 -2.04
C VAL A 35 10.53 3.50 -2.15
N ARG A 36 11.46 3.04 -2.99
CA ARG A 36 11.72 1.61 -3.21
C ARG A 36 12.81 1.04 -2.31
N ALA A 37 13.43 1.88 -1.46
CA ALA A 37 14.52 1.44 -0.60
C ALA A 37 14.03 0.38 0.40
N GLY A 38 14.89 -0.60 0.69
CA GLY A 38 14.53 -1.72 1.55
C GLY A 38 13.34 -2.53 1.02
N PHE A 39 13.14 -2.59 -0.30
CA PHE A 39 11.99 -3.26 -0.92
C PHE A 39 10.65 -2.64 -0.51
N GLY A 40 10.58 -1.31 -0.47
CA GLY A 40 9.36 -0.54 -0.13
C GLY A 40 9.14 -0.32 1.36
N THR A 41 9.98 -0.90 2.23
CA THR A 41 9.88 -0.74 3.68
C THR A 41 10.15 0.69 4.13
N ALA A 42 11.07 1.42 3.48
CA ALA A 42 11.32 2.82 3.83
C ALA A 42 10.08 3.71 3.66
N PHE A 43 9.32 3.50 2.58
CA PHE A 43 8.05 4.19 2.37
C PHE A 43 7.02 3.80 3.43
N ALA A 44 6.88 2.51 3.72
CA ALA A 44 5.88 2.05 4.68
C ALA A 44 6.21 2.48 6.12
N THR A 45 7.49 2.61 6.48
CA THR A 45 7.90 3.22 7.75
C THR A 45 7.48 4.70 7.82
N ALA A 46 7.64 5.45 6.73
CA ALA A 46 7.17 6.83 6.68
C ALA A 46 5.63 6.93 6.81
N VAL A 47 4.91 5.95 6.25
CA VAL A 47 3.45 5.84 6.43
C VAL A 47 3.08 5.54 7.88
N GLU A 48 3.69 4.54 8.52
CA GLU A 48 3.44 4.20 9.94
C GLU A 48 3.59 5.43 10.83
N ILE A 49 4.72 6.13 10.72
CA ILE A 49 5.02 7.30 11.56
C ILE A 49 4.04 8.45 11.25
N GLY A 50 3.76 8.71 9.97
CA GLY A 50 2.90 9.83 9.57
C GLY A 50 1.41 9.59 9.85
N ALA A 51 0.94 8.35 9.64
CA ALA A 51 -0.45 7.99 9.75
C ALA A 51 -0.76 7.41 11.14
N ASP A 52 -0.22 6.25 11.48
CA ASP A 52 -0.63 5.47 12.65
C ASP A 52 -0.12 6.08 13.96
N GLU A 53 1.07 6.69 13.96
CA GLU A 53 1.60 7.42 15.13
C GLU A 53 1.21 8.91 15.15
N GLY A 54 0.76 9.46 14.02
CA GLY A 54 0.51 10.89 13.84
C GLY A 54 -0.95 11.23 13.56
N LEU A 55 -1.37 11.07 12.30
CA LEU A 55 -2.66 11.51 11.81
C LEU A 55 -3.85 10.81 12.48
N VAL A 56 -3.79 9.49 12.65
CA VAL A 56 -4.89 8.68 13.21
C VAL A 56 -5.15 9.08 14.68
N PRO A 57 -4.15 9.19 15.56
CA PRO A 57 -4.32 9.77 16.89
C PRO A 57 -4.80 11.22 16.88
N ALA A 58 -4.25 12.07 16.00
CA ALA A 58 -4.63 13.49 15.91
C ALA A 58 -6.10 13.69 15.52
N LEU A 59 -6.68 12.74 14.78
CA LEU A 59 -8.09 12.70 14.43
C LEU A 59 -8.97 11.99 15.48
N ALA A 60 -8.40 11.58 16.62
CA ALA A 60 -9.05 10.80 17.66
C ALA A 60 -9.68 9.49 17.16
N LEU A 61 -9.08 8.89 16.12
CA LEU A 61 -9.50 7.61 15.55
C LEU A 61 -8.81 6.41 16.23
N SER A 62 -7.76 6.67 17.03
CA SER A 62 -7.08 5.70 17.89
C SER A 62 -6.67 6.34 19.21
N ALA A 63 -6.26 5.51 20.17
CA ALA A 63 -5.57 5.99 21.36
C ALA A 63 -4.20 6.59 20.99
N PRO A 64 -3.70 7.59 21.74
CA PRO A 64 -2.40 8.18 21.46
C PRO A 64 -1.26 7.17 21.64
N PRO A 65 -0.11 7.36 20.94
CA PRO A 65 0.97 6.37 20.91
C PRO A 65 1.54 6.02 22.29
N ASP A 66 1.56 6.96 23.23
CA ASP A 66 2.07 6.78 24.60
C ASP A 66 1.17 5.90 25.49
N GLN A 67 -0.07 5.65 25.07
CA GLN A 67 -1.03 4.79 25.77
C GLN A 67 -1.10 3.37 25.22
N LEU A 68 -0.46 3.10 24.09
CA LEU A 68 -0.46 1.78 23.46
C LEU A 68 0.69 0.92 23.99
N PRO A 69 0.46 -0.39 24.25
CA PRO A 69 1.53 -1.30 24.63
C PRO A 69 2.62 -1.38 23.55
N LEU A 70 3.88 -1.54 23.96
CA LEU A 70 5.01 -1.69 23.03
C LEU A 70 4.79 -2.83 22.00
N ARG A 71 4.08 -3.90 22.41
CA ARG A 71 3.73 -5.01 21.52
C ARG A 71 2.82 -4.56 20.37
N THR A 72 1.92 -3.61 20.60
CA THR A 72 1.03 -3.05 19.58
C THR A 72 1.83 -2.27 18.55
N HIS A 73 2.76 -1.42 19.01
CA HIS A 73 3.69 -0.70 18.13
C HIS A 73 4.55 -1.65 17.29
N ALA A 74 5.14 -2.67 17.92
CA ALA A 74 5.95 -3.65 17.21
C ALA A 74 5.13 -4.42 16.15
N TYR A 75 3.89 -4.79 16.48
CA TYR A 75 3.00 -5.48 15.55
C TYR A 75 2.58 -4.57 14.37
N GLY A 76 2.18 -3.33 14.66
CA GLY A 76 1.84 -2.32 13.65
C GLY A 76 3.01 -2.07 12.69
N PHE A 77 4.18 -1.80 13.25
CA PHE A 77 5.38 -1.55 12.49
C PHE A 77 5.76 -2.71 11.57
N VAL A 78 5.80 -3.94 12.10
CA VAL A 78 6.11 -5.14 11.28
C VAL A 78 5.05 -5.35 10.20
N SER A 79 3.77 -5.10 10.50
CA SER A 79 2.70 -5.18 9.51
C SER A 79 2.90 -4.16 8.39
N HIS A 80 3.34 -2.95 8.71
CA HIS A 80 3.70 -1.93 7.72
C HIS A 80 4.93 -2.33 6.89
N LEU A 81 5.94 -2.97 7.48
CA LEU A 81 7.06 -3.51 6.68
C LEU A 81 6.57 -4.54 5.66
N VAL A 82 5.66 -5.45 6.06
CA VAL A 82 5.03 -6.41 5.15
C VAL A 82 4.20 -5.70 4.07
N PHE A 83 3.45 -4.67 4.44
CA PHE A 83 2.70 -3.85 3.49
C PHE A 83 3.63 -3.18 2.46
N GLY A 84 4.73 -2.57 2.89
CA GLY A 84 5.73 -1.98 1.99
C GLY A 84 6.35 -3.00 1.04
N ALA A 85 6.65 -4.20 1.54
CA ALA A 85 7.14 -5.29 0.71
C ALA A 85 6.09 -5.76 -0.32
N ALA A 86 4.82 -5.85 0.09
CA ALA A 86 3.72 -6.17 -0.82
C ALA A 86 3.60 -5.10 -1.92
N LEU A 87 3.70 -3.81 -1.59
CA LEU A 87 3.67 -2.72 -2.57
C LEU A 87 4.79 -2.85 -3.62
N GLU A 88 6.03 -3.07 -3.20
CA GLU A 88 7.14 -3.22 -4.15
C GLU A 88 7.01 -4.49 -5.00
N GLY A 89 6.55 -5.60 -4.40
CA GLY A 89 6.24 -6.83 -5.11
C GLY A 89 5.19 -6.62 -6.20
N SER A 90 4.05 -6.01 -5.84
CA SER A 90 2.97 -5.67 -6.77
C SER A 90 3.44 -4.72 -7.87
N ARG A 91 4.20 -3.67 -7.54
CA ARG A 91 4.74 -2.71 -8.53
C ARG A 91 5.60 -3.44 -9.57
N ARG A 92 6.55 -4.28 -9.12
CA ARG A 92 7.42 -5.05 -10.03
C ARG A 92 6.64 -6.03 -10.89
N ALA A 93 5.67 -6.73 -10.31
CA ALA A 93 4.83 -7.68 -11.04
C ALA A 93 4.04 -6.95 -12.15
N LEU A 94 3.38 -5.85 -11.82
CA LEU A 94 2.61 -5.04 -12.78
C LEU A 94 3.50 -4.46 -13.88
N THR A 95 4.64 -3.86 -13.53
CA THR A 95 5.59 -3.33 -14.54
C THR A 95 6.11 -4.43 -15.46
N SER A 96 6.39 -5.62 -14.93
CA SER A 96 6.84 -6.76 -15.73
C SER A 96 5.75 -7.29 -16.65
N LEU A 97 4.49 -7.28 -16.21
CA LEU A 97 3.34 -7.69 -17.03
C LEU A 97 3.12 -6.71 -18.18
N VAL A 98 3.13 -5.41 -17.91
CA VAL A 98 3.00 -4.37 -18.95
C VAL A 98 4.12 -4.49 -19.98
N ALA A 99 5.38 -4.62 -19.54
CA ALA A 99 6.51 -4.80 -20.45
C ALA A 99 6.39 -6.06 -21.33
N LYS A 100 5.82 -7.15 -20.81
CA LYS A 100 5.55 -8.36 -21.60
C LYS A 100 4.46 -8.12 -22.64
N MET A 101 3.41 -7.37 -22.31
CA MET A 101 2.34 -7.04 -23.24
C MET A 101 2.83 -6.18 -24.39
N ASP A 102 3.69 -5.20 -24.10
CA ASP A 102 4.29 -4.32 -25.12
C ASP A 102 5.25 -5.08 -26.06
N ALA A 103 5.81 -6.20 -25.60
CA ALA A 103 6.70 -7.05 -26.38
C ALA A 103 5.97 -8.04 -27.30
N ILE A 104 4.64 -8.20 -27.21
CA ILE A 104 3.87 -9.07 -28.09
C ILE A 104 3.69 -8.35 -29.45
N PRO A 105 4.28 -8.84 -30.55
CA PRO A 105 4.13 -8.19 -31.85
C PRO A 105 2.66 -8.22 -32.30
N PRO A 106 2.17 -7.17 -33.01
CA PRO A 106 0.83 -7.19 -33.56
C PRO A 106 0.66 -8.37 -34.51
N ASN A 107 -0.42 -9.13 -34.37
CA ASN A 107 -0.73 -10.30 -35.18
C ASN A 107 -0.65 -9.95 -36.68
N SER A 108 0.33 -10.49 -37.40
CA SER A 108 0.51 -10.28 -38.84
C SER A 108 -0.48 -11.09 -39.69
N GLY A 109 -1.42 -11.80 -39.07
CA GLY A 109 -2.41 -12.63 -39.75
C GLY A 109 -3.60 -11.85 -40.31
N MET A 110 -3.38 -10.96 -41.28
CA MET A 110 -4.32 -10.70 -42.40
C MET A 110 -3.70 -9.71 -43.40
N ARG A 111 -2.79 -10.18 -44.25
CA ARG A 111 -2.58 -9.56 -45.56
C ARG A 111 -3.16 -10.55 -46.58
N ARG A 112 -4.39 -10.29 -47.01
CA ARG A 112 -4.93 -10.84 -48.26
C ARG A 112 -4.52 -9.93 -49.40
#